data_AF-A0A0G1A124-F1
#
_entry.id   AF-A0A0G1A124-F1
#
_cell.length_a   1.000
_cell.length_b   1.000
_cell.length_c   1.000
_cell.angle_alpha   90.00
_cell.angle_beta   90.00
_cell.angle_gamma   90.00
#
_symmetry.space_group_name_H-M   'P 1'
#
loop_
_entity.id
_entity.type
_entity.pdbx_description
1 polymer ?
#
loop_
_entity_poly.entity_id
_entity_poly.type
_entity_poly.pdbx_seq_one_letter_code
_entity_poly.pdbx_strand_id
1 'polypeptide(L)'
;MYVPISKQTEALKNYGSRHRAALGLSEKTDALLIVVSEEKGTVSLARVGELTLIQDSAELIVRLEEFFAENAKRTKQKRTMRSFLPSRQHMILAAGSLTCALIAWFLFSFPQSGMIQRTLNAPIEFANVSGSAVVENIRPQIISITLSGKAKDFEVFDPRALKVSIDAKDIKTLGPYRIKIVEQFVDYPNGLSLEAISPQYVRFSLSKKIAVPQEQNSH
;
A
#
# COMPACT_ATOMS: atom_id res chain seq x y z
N MET A 1 7.57 11.86 45.05
CA MET A 1 7.98 10.47 44.72
C MET A 1 7.64 9.60 45.93
N TYR A 2 6.70 8.66 45.78
CA TYR A 2 6.25 7.79 46.87
C TYR A 2 6.93 6.42 46.76
N VAL A 3 7.66 6.00 47.79
CA VAL A 3 8.25 4.65 47.85
C VAL A 3 7.21 3.70 48.44
N PRO A 4 6.97 2.52 47.84
CA PRO A 4 6.03 1.55 48.40
C PRO A 4 6.46 1.13 49.80
N ILE A 5 5.53 1.21 50.76
CA ILE A 5 5.74 0.81 52.15
C ILE A 5 5.02 -0.52 52.36
N SER A 6 5.71 -1.52 52.93
CA SER A 6 5.10 -2.79 53.27
C SER A 6 4.00 -2.63 54.33
N LYS A 7 2.93 -3.42 54.19
CA LYS A 7 1.82 -3.48 55.15
C LYS A 7 2.02 -4.55 56.23
N GLN A 8 3.16 -5.23 56.24
CA GLN A 8 3.45 -6.32 57.17
C GLN A 8 3.78 -5.76 58.57
N THR A 9 2.76 -5.60 59.42
CA THR A 9 2.87 -4.96 60.73
C THR A 9 3.70 -5.76 61.73
N GLU A 10 3.61 -7.09 61.72
CA GLU A 10 4.29 -7.95 62.69
C GLU A 10 5.81 -7.95 62.52
N ALA A 11 6.31 -8.08 61.28
CA ALA A 11 7.75 -8.07 60.99
C ALA A 11 8.40 -6.69 61.19
N LEU A 12 7.60 -5.61 61.20
CA LEU A 12 8.08 -4.23 61.19
C LEU A 12 7.83 -3.47 62.51
N LYS A 13 7.35 -4.16 63.55
CA LYS A 13 6.98 -3.55 64.85
C LYS A 13 8.11 -2.74 65.49
N ASN A 14 9.37 -3.13 65.27
CA ASN A 14 10.57 -2.52 65.87
C ASN A 14 11.43 -1.74 64.86
N TYR A 15 10.89 -1.45 63.66
CA TYR A 15 11.65 -0.92 62.53
C TYR A 15 11.06 0.41 62.00
N GLY A 16 11.94 1.34 61.62
CA GLY A 16 11.57 2.66 61.11
C GLY A 16 11.07 2.68 59.66
N SER A 17 10.70 3.86 59.16
CA SER A 17 10.13 4.06 57.81
C SER A 17 11.02 3.54 56.67
N ARG A 18 12.35 3.64 56.81
CA ARG A 18 13.31 3.14 55.81
C ARG A 18 13.24 1.62 55.62
N HIS A 19 13.09 0.88 56.72
CA HIS A 19 12.94 -0.58 56.67
C HIS A 19 11.60 -0.96 56.04
N ARG A 20 10.53 -0.23 56.37
CA ARG A 20 9.21 -0.48 55.78
C ARG A 20 9.18 -0.19 54.27
N ALA A 21 9.88 0.86 53.84
CA ALA A 21 10.05 1.21 52.44
C ALA A 21 10.91 0.17 51.68
N ALA A 22 11.99 -0.30 52.31
CA ALA A 22 12.81 -1.36 51.73
C ALA A 22 12.03 -2.67 51.61
N LEU A 23 11.29 -3.07 52.64
CA LEU A 23 10.46 -4.26 52.59
C LEU A 23 9.42 -4.16 51.47
N GLY A 24 8.71 -3.03 51.38
CA GLY A 24 7.70 -2.79 50.35
C GLY A 24 8.26 -2.75 48.93
N LEU A 25 9.52 -2.34 48.76
CA LEU A 25 10.20 -2.40 47.47
C LEU A 25 10.66 -3.83 47.14
N SER A 26 11.10 -4.61 48.14
CA SER A 26 11.48 -6.03 47.98
C SER A 26 10.28 -6.94 47.68
N GLU A 27 9.08 -6.56 48.08
CA GLU A 27 7.83 -7.27 47.74
C GLU A 27 7.45 -7.09 46.26
N LYS A 28 7.84 -5.96 45.66
CA LYS A 28 7.45 -5.58 44.30
C LYS A 28 8.53 -5.81 43.25
N THR A 29 9.76 -6.12 43.69
CA THR A 29 10.93 -6.24 42.82
C THR A 29 11.79 -7.43 43.26
N ASP A 30 12.67 -7.90 42.39
CA ASP A 30 13.67 -8.92 42.69
C ASP A 30 14.97 -8.34 43.28
N ALA A 31 14.96 -7.05 43.64
CA ALA A 31 16.12 -6.36 44.20
C ALA A 31 16.45 -6.86 45.61
N LEU A 32 17.75 -6.95 45.90
CA LEU A 32 18.29 -7.05 47.25
C LEU A 32 18.55 -5.64 47.77
N LEU A 33 17.95 -5.30 48.92
CA LEU A 33 18.02 -3.96 49.50
C LEU A 33 18.78 -4.00 50.82
N ILE A 34 19.74 -3.11 50.98
CA ILE A 34 20.52 -2.95 52.22
C ILE A 34 19.97 -1.74 52.96
N VAL A 35 19.63 -1.91 54.23
CA VAL A 35 19.06 -0.86 55.09
C VAL A 35 19.96 -0.67 56.29
N VAL A 36 20.36 0.58 56.54
CA VAL A 36 21.13 0.95 57.73
C VAL A 36 20.20 1.70 58.69
N SER A 37 20.12 1.21 59.93
CA SER A 37 19.37 1.85 61.01
C SER A 37 20.17 2.99 61.60
N GLU A 38 19.68 4.21 61.44
CA GLU A 38 20.31 5.42 62.01
C GLU A 38 20.19 5.44 63.56
N GLU A 39 19.11 4.87 64.10
CA GLU A 39 18.85 4.84 65.55
C GLU A 39 19.62 3.72 66.27
N LYS A 40 19.78 2.56 65.62
CA LYS A 40 20.34 1.35 66.26
C LYS A 40 21.74 0.99 65.74
N GLY A 41 22.22 1.67 64.70
CA GLY A 41 23.49 1.34 64.04
C GLY A 41 23.52 -0.03 63.35
N THR A 42 22.37 -0.71 63.24
CA THR A 42 22.28 -2.07 62.69
C THR A 42 22.09 -2.07 61.17
N VAL A 43 22.60 -3.10 60.50
CA VAL A 43 22.38 -3.33 59.07
C VAL A 43 21.36 -4.46 58.88
N SER A 44 20.42 -4.28 57.96
CA SER A 44 19.44 -5.31 57.58
C SER A 44 19.38 -5.47 56.06
N LEU A 45 19.03 -6.67 55.61
CA LEU A 45 18.74 -6.97 54.21
C LEU A 45 17.22 -7.15 54.03
N ALA A 46 16.66 -6.56 52.98
CA ALA A 46 15.29 -6.83 52.54
C ALA A 46 15.30 -7.49 51.14
N ARG A 47 14.66 -8.65 51.01
CA ARG A 47 14.59 -9.41 49.74
C ARG A 47 13.32 -10.27 49.73
N VAL A 48 12.56 -10.26 48.64
CA VAL A 48 11.34 -11.09 48.45
C VAL A 48 10.35 -10.97 49.63
N GLY A 49 10.18 -9.76 50.19
CA GLY A 49 9.27 -9.55 51.31
C GLY A 49 9.75 -10.07 52.67
N GLU A 50 11.02 -10.48 52.78
CA GLU A 50 11.65 -10.85 54.04
C GLU A 50 12.69 -9.80 54.45
N LEU A 51 12.73 -9.49 55.76
CA LEU A 51 13.71 -8.60 56.36
C LEU A 51 14.60 -9.41 57.31
N THR A 52 15.91 -9.43 57.06
CA THR A 52 16.89 -10.16 57.88
C THR A 52 17.90 -9.19 58.48
N LEU A 53 18.07 -9.25 59.80
CA LEU A 53 19.10 -8.50 60.50
C LEU A 53 20.47 -9.14 60.24
N ILE A 54 21.47 -8.33 59.94
CA ILE A 54 22.84 -8.79 59.72
C ILE A 54 23.67 -8.52 60.97
N GLN A 55 24.29 -9.56 61.50
CA GLN A 55 25.03 -9.48 62.76
C GLN A 55 26.45 -8.93 62.56
N ASP A 56 27.11 -9.32 61.48
CA ASP A 56 28.48 -8.89 61.16
C ASP A 56 28.70 -8.70 59.65
N SER A 57 29.86 -8.12 59.31
CA SER A 57 30.25 -7.89 57.92
C SER A 57 30.48 -9.18 57.13
N ALA A 58 30.84 -10.28 57.79
CA ALA A 58 31.11 -11.56 57.12
C ALA A 58 29.79 -12.17 56.62
N GLU A 59 28.73 -12.14 57.43
CA GLU A 59 27.37 -12.53 57.04
C GLU A 59 26.87 -11.68 55.86
N LEU A 60 27.12 -10.36 55.87
CA LEU A 60 26.74 -9.50 54.75
C LEU A 60 27.41 -9.93 53.44
N ILE A 61 28.71 -10.20 53.47
CA ILE A 61 29.48 -10.62 52.29
C ILE A 61 28.94 -11.94 51.74
N VAL A 62 28.71 -12.94 52.61
CA VAL A 62 28.16 -14.24 52.20
C VAL A 62 26.80 -14.08 51.51
N ARG A 63 25.89 -13.28 52.09
CA ARG A 63 24.55 -13.05 51.50
C ARG A 63 24.62 -12.30 50.16
N LEU A 64 25.59 -11.39 49.99
CA LEU A 64 25.82 -10.70 48.72
C LEU A 64 26.39 -11.65 47.66
N GLU A 65 27.36 -12.48 48.03
CA GLU A 65 27.95 -13.49 47.14
C GLU A 65 26.89 -14.48 46.65
N GLU A 66 26.02 -14.96 47.53
CA GLU A 66 24.87 -15.80 47.18
C GLU A 66 23.94 -15.12 46.18
N PHE A 67 23.60 -13.85 46.42
CA PHE A 67 22.75 -13.06 45.52
C PHE A 67 23.39 -12.88 44.12
N PHE A 68 24.68 -12.56 44.06
CA PHE A 68 25.38 -12.39 42.79
C PHE A 68 25.54 -13.72 42.05
N ALA A 69 25.83 -14.81 42.75
CA ALA A 69 25.95 -16.15 42.16
C ALA A 69 24.62 -16.61 41.54
N GLU A 70 23.50 -16.37 42.21
CA GLU A 70 22.16 -16.67 41.68
C GLU A 70 21.86 -15.86 40.42
N ASN A 71 22.14 -14.55 40.44
CA ASN A 71 21.88 -13.66 39.32
C ASN A 71 22.82 -13.91 38.12
N ALA A 72 24.06 -14.33 38.36
CA ALA A 72 24.98 -14.73 37.31
C ALA A 72 24.48 -15.97 36.56
N LYS A 73 23.92 -16.96 37.27
CA LYS A 73 23.29 -18.15 36.67
C LYS A 73 22.06 -17.77 35.84
N ARG A 74 21.17 -16.92 36.39
CA ARG A 74 19.99 -16.40 35.66
C ARG A 74 20.39 -15.66 34.38
N THR A 75 21.47 -14.87 34.42
CA THR A 75 21.96 -14.11 33.27
C THR A 75 22.54 -15.02 32.19
N LYS A 76 23.37 -16.01 32.57
CA LYS A 76 23.89 -17.00 31.61
C LYS A 76 22.75 -17.79 30.96
N GLN A 77 21.81 -18.32 31.74
CA GLN A 77 20.67 -19.10 31.24
C GLN A 77 19.78 -18.28 30.29
N LYS A 78 19.48 -17.01 30.60
CA LYS A 78 18.73 -16.13 29.69
C LYS A 78 19.50 -15.78 28.40
N ARG A 79 20.84 -15.75 28.43
CA ARG A 79 21.68 -15.53 27.24
C ARG A 79 21.76 -16.77 26.35
N THR A 80 21.81 -17.98 26.93
CA THR A 80 21.69 -19.24 26.18
C THR A 80 20.26 -19.49 25.70
N MET A 81 19.23 -19.04 26.41
CA MET A 81 17.83 -19.18 25.98
C MET A 81 17.40 -18.09 24.98
N ARG A 82 18.25 -17.08 24.75
CA ARG A 82 18.14 -16.13 23.63
C ARG A 82 18.89 -16.58 22.37
N SER A 83 19.56 -17.74 22.36
CA SER A 83 19.98 -18.36 21.09
C SER A 83 18.77 -19.02 20.43
N PHE A 84 17.96 -18.19 19.75
CA PHE A 84 17.45 -18.37 18.38
C PHE A 84 17.39 -19.77 17.76
N LEU A 85 16.96 -20.81 18.48
CA LEU A 85 16.38 -21.99 17.86
C LEU A 85 14.87 -21.94 18.07
N PRO A 86 14.08 -21.47 17.09
CA PRO A 86 12.64 -21.63 17.17
C PRO A 86 12.34 -23.12 17.26
N SER A 87 11.59 -23.52 18.28
CA SER A 87 11.02 -24.87 18.38
C SER A 87 10.33 -25.21 17.05
N ARG A 88 10.42 -26.49 16.61
CA ARG A 88 9.89 -26.97 15.31
C ARG A 88 8.44 -26.51 15.02
N GLN A 89 7.65 -26.29 16.05
CA GLN A 89 6.27 -25.80 15.95
C GLN A 89 6.16 -24.37 15.42
N HIS A 90 7.06 -23.47 15.82
CA HIS A 90 7.07 -22.08 15.33
C HIS A 90 7.57 -21.97 13.88
N MET A 91 8.33 -22.96 13.40
CA MET A 91 8.76 -23.02 12.00
C MET A 91 7.60 -23.33 11.04
N ILE A 92 6.64 -24.17 11.46
CA ILE A 92 5.45 -24.50 10.65
C ILE A 92 4.53 -23.27 10.55
N LEU A 93 4.31 -22.54 11.65
CA LEU A 93 3.50 -21.31 11.63
C LEU A 93 4.17 -20.21 10.80
N ALA A 94 5.50 -20.07 10.88
CA ALA A 94 6.24 -19.09 10.09
C ALA A 94 6.24 -19.44 8.58
N ALA A 95 6.36 -20.72 8.23
CA ALA A 95 6.22 -21.17 6.86
C ALA A 95 4.79 -20.91 6.35
N GLY A 96 3.77 -21.19 7.18
CA GLY A 96 2.37 -20.92 6.87
C GLY A 96 2.11 -19.44 6.57
N SER A 97 2.56 -18.52 7.43
CA SER A 97 2.36 -17.08 7.20
C SER A 97 3.11 -16.57 5.96
N LEU A 98 4.31 -17.08 5.69
CA LEU A 98 5.07 -16.75 4.48
C LEU A 98 4.35 -17.22 3.22
N THR A 99 3.79 -18.44 3.22
CA THR A 99 3.01 -18.94 2.09
C THR A 99 1.74 -18.12 1.87
N CYS A 100 1.01 -17.76 2.92
CA CYS A 100 -0.16 -16.88 2.82
C CYS A 100 0.21 -15.51 2.26
N ALA A 101 1.33 -14.94 2.70
CA ALA A 101 1.82 -13.66 2.19
C ALA A 101 2.18 -13.74 0.70
N LEU A 102 2.86 -14.81 0.27
CA LEU A 102 3.19 -15.05 -1.13
C LEU A 102 1.95 -15.27 -1.99
N ILE A 103 0.97 -16.03 -1.51
CA ILE A 103 -0.31 -16.25 -2.20
C ILE A 103 -1.08 -14.93 -2.33
N ALA A 104 -1.17 -14.15 -1.25
CA ALA A 104 -1.84 -12.85 -1.27
C ALA A 104 -1.14 -11.88 -2.24
N TRP A 105 0.19 -11.83 -2.22
CA TRP A 105 0.96 -11.03 -3.15
C TRP A 105 0.76 -11.49 -4.59
N PHE A 106 0.70 -12.80 -4.85
CA PHE A 106 0.41 -13.35 -6.17
C PHE A 106 -1.01 -12.98 -6.64
N LEU A 107 -2.03 -13.14 -5.79
CA LEU A 107 -3.40 -12.77 -6.14
C LEU A 107 -3.56 -11.27 -6.45
N PHE A 108 -2.75 -10.40 -5.81
CA PHE A 108 -2.77 -8.96 -6.05
C PHE A 108 -1.88 -8.54 -7.24
N SER A 109 -0.69 -9.14 -7.36
CA SER A 109 0.33 -8.77 -8.35
C SER A 109 0.05 -9.33 -9.73
N PHE A 110 -0.77 -10.38 -9.86
CA PHE A 110 -1.30 -10.76 -11.16
C PHE A 110 -2.50 -9.85 -11.40
N PRO A 111 -2.36 -8.78 -12.21
CA PRO A 111 -3.48 -7.91 -12.50
C PRO A 111 -4.55 -8.81 -13.12
N GLN A 112 -5.67 -8.97 -12.39
CA GLN A 112 -6.91 -9.36 -13.03
C GLN A 112 -7.01 -8.45 -14.25
N SER A 113 -7.11 -9.06 -15.43
CA SER A 113 -7.14 -8.38 -16.72
C SER A 113 -8.40 -7.53 -16.79
N GLY A 114 -8.40 -6.42 -16.07
CA GLY A 114 -9.50 -5.50 -15.97
C GLY A 114 -9.74 -4.95 -17.35
N MET A 115 -11.00 -5.01 -17.78
CA MET A 115 -11.45 -4.27 -18.93
C MET A 115 -11.27 -2.79 -18.58
N ILE A 116 -10.41 -2.10 -19.32
CA ILE A 116 -10.25 -0.66 -19.19
C ILE A 116 -10.98 0.01 -20.35
N GLN A 117 -11.53 1.19 -20.08
CA GLN A 117 -12.19 2.02 -21.08
C GLN A 117 -11.30 3.21 -21.38
N ARG A 118 -11.09 3.51 -22.66
CA ARG A 118 -10.33 4.68 -23.12
C ARG A 118 -11.11 5.41 -24.20
N THR A 119 -11.26 6.71 -24.00
CA THR A 119 -11.81 7.61 -25.02
C THR A 119 -10.67 8.19 -25.85
N LEU A 120 -10.70 7.91 -27.15
CA LEU A 120 -9.70 8.31 -28.13
C LEU A 120 -10.32 9.24 -29.17
N ASN A 121 -9.49 10.12 -29.71
CA ASN A 121 -9.91 11.10 -30.70
C ASN A 121 -9.56 10.60 -32.10
N ALA A 122 -10.58 10.31 -32.90
CA ALA A 122 -10.42 9.84 -34.27
C ALA A 122 -10.77 10.96 -35.26
N PRO A 123 -9.90 11.27 -36.24
CA PRO A 123 -10.23 12.15 -37.35
C PRO A 123 -11.16 11.46 -38.35
N ILE A 124 -11.94 12.26 -39.08
CA ILE A 124 -12.85 11.79 -40.14
C ILE A 124 -12.14 11.87 -41.49
N GLU A 125 -12.08 10.75 -42.20
CA GLU A 125 -11.61 10.67 -43.58
C GLU A 125 -12.75 10.19 -44.49
N PHE A 126 -12.90 10.82 -45.66
CA PHE A 126 -13.89 10.41 -46.67
C PHE A 126 -13.19 9.61 -47.75
N ALA A 127 -13.60 8.35 -47.92
CA ALA A 127 -13.10 7.48 -48.97
C ALA A 127 -13.99 7.60 -50.22
N ASN A 128 -13.38 7.46 -51.40
CA ASN A 128 -14.07 7.30 -52.68
C ASN A 128 -15.04 8.45 -53.05
N VAL A 129 -14.58 9.69 -52.88
CA VAL A 129 -15.32 10.89 -53.31
C VAL A 129 -15.32 10.95 -54.85
N SER A 130 -16.51 11.00 -55.47
CA SER A 130 -16.68 11.13 -56.93
C SER A 130 -15.86 12.29 -57.49
N GLY A 131 -15.15 12.08 -58.61
CA GLY A 131 -14.06 12.94 -59.13
C GLY A 131 -14.39 14.40 -59.48
N SER A 132 -15.62 14.87 -59.21
CA SER A 132 -16.05 16.26 -59.40
C SER A 132 -16.63 16.91 -58.14
N ALA A 133 -16.69 16.20 -57.00
CA ALA A 133 -17.22 16.71 -55.75
C ALA A 133 -16.11 16.92 -54.72
N VAL A 134 -16.20 18.00 -53.93
CA VAL A 134 -15.33 18.29 -52.79
C VAL A 134 -16.20 18.29 -51.53
N VAL A 135 -15.69 17.68 -50.47
CA VAL A 135 -16.34 17.70 -49.17
C VAL A 135 -15.95 19.00 -48.47
N GLU A 136 -16.92 19.87 -48.22
CA GLU A 136 -16.76 21.13 -47.51
C GLU A 136 -17.58 21.12 -46.21
N ASN A 137 -17.20 21.99 -45.26
CA ASN A 137 -17.93 22.20 -43.99
C ASN A 137 -18.14 20.93 -43.14
N ILE A 138 -17.11 20.08 -43.01
CA ILE A 138 -17.15 18.91 -42.13
C ILE A 138 -17.23 19.38 -40.68
N ARG A 139 -18.32 19.05 -39.98
CA ARG A 139 -18.52 19.35 -38.56
C ARG A 139 -19.12 18.16 -37.82
N PRO A 140 -18.47 17.68 -36.73
CA PRO A 140 -17.12 18.05 -36.25
C PRO A 140 -16.01 17.43 -37.12
N GLN A 141 -14.76 17.91 -36.99
CA GLN A 141 -13.60 17.30 -37.67
C GLN A 141 -12.98 16.12 -36.89
N ILE A 142 -13.28 16.03 -35.60
CA ILE A 142 -12.75 15.03 -34.66
C ILE A 142 -13.92 14.41 -33.90
N ILE A 143 -13.84 13.11 -33.67
CA ILE A 143 -14.88 12.32 -32.98
C ILE A 143 -14.23 11.56 -31.83
N SER A 144 -14.89 11.58 -30.69
CA SER A 144 -14.46 10.83 -29.51
C SER A 144 -15.08 9.43 -29.54
N ILE A 145 -14.22 8.42 -29.54
CA ILE A 145 -14.57 7.00 -29.59
C ILE A 145 -14.11 6.36 -28.30
N THR A 146 -15.03 5.75 -27.57
CA THR A 146 -14.72 4.98 -26.35
C THR A 146 -14.59 3.52 -26.72
N LEU A 147 -13.38 2.99 -26.52
CA LEU A 147 -13.05 1.58 -26.70
C LEU A 147 -12.88 0.92 -25.33
N SER A 148 -13.27 -0.33 -25.23
CA SER A 148 -13.15 -1.18 -24.04
C SER A 148 -12.35 -2.45 -24.36
N GLY A 149 -11.42 -2.84 -23.51
CA GLY A 149 -10.55 -3.99 -23.74
C GLY A 149 -9.54 -4.21 -22.63
N LYS A 150 -8.68 -5.23 -22.76
CA LYS A 150 -7.66 -5.51 -21.73
C LYS A 150 -6.60 -4.41 -21.77
N ALA A 151 -6.05 -4.06 -20.60
CA ALA A 151 -5.01 -3.03 -20.51
C ALA A 151 -3.82 -3.25 -21.48
N LYS A 152 -3.41 -4.51 -21.67
CA LYS A 152 -2.32 -4.89 -22.60
C LYS A 152 -2.63 -4.56 -24.06
N ASP A 153 -3.90 -4.65 -24.47
CA ASP A 153 -4.31 -4.41 -25.86
C ASP A 153 -4.24 -2.91 -26.20
N PHE A 154 -4.41 -2.04 -25.20
CA PHE A 154 -4.21 -0.59 -25.34
C PHE A 154 -2.73 -0.17 -25.32
N GLU A 155 -1.84 -0.93 -24.68
CA GLU A 155 -0.40 -0.63 -24.66
C GLU A 155 0.27 -0.90 -26.02
N VAL A 156 -0.22 -1.91 -26.75
CA VAL A 156 0.28 -2.26 -28.09
C VAL A 156 -0.32 -1.38 -29.19
N PHE A 157 -1.48 -0.77 -28.93
CA PHE A 157 -2.21 0.04 -29.90
C PHE A 157 -1.67 1.48 -29.98
N ASP A 158 -1.32 1.94 -31.17
CA ASP A 158 -1.05 3.37 -31.42
C ASP A 158 -2.39 4.13 -31.61
N PRO A 159 -2.75 5.07 -30.71
CA PRO A 159 -3.98 5.85 -30.81
C PRO A 159 -4.16 6.59 -32.14
N ARG A 160 -3.09 6.86 -32.88
CA ARG A 160 -3.12 7.60 -34.16
C ARG A 160 -3.58 6.75 -35.34
N ALA A 161 -3.58 5.43 -35.19
CA ALA A 161 -4.09 4.53 -36.23
C ALA A 161 -5.63 4.50 -36.29
N LEU A 162 -6.31 5.03 -35.27
CA LEU A 162 -7.77 5.10 -35.23
C LEU A 162 -8.29 6.10 -36.26
N LYS A 163 -9.09 5.63 -37.21
CA LYS A 163 -9.68 6.46 -38.26
C LYS A 163 -11.16 6.15 -38.43
N VAL A 164 -11.95 7.19 -38.74
CA VAL A 164 -13.35 7.02 -39.14
C VAL A 164 -13.42 7.21 -40.65
N SER A 165 -13.65 6.13 -41.38
CA SER A 165 -13.74 6.11 -42.84
C SER A 165 -15.21 6.08 -43.28
N ILE A 166 -15.64 7.12 -43.99
CA ILE A 166 -17.00 7.20 -44.56
C ILE A 166 -16.88 7.03 -46.07
N ASP A 167 -17.47 5.96 -46.62
CA ASP A 167 -17.56 5.76 -48.07
C ASP A 167 -18.64 6.67 -48.67
N ALA A 168 -18.23 7.57 -49.58
CA ALA A 168 -19.12 8.52 -50.24
C ALA A 168 -19.68 8.01 -51.59
N LYS A 169 -19.42 6.75 -51.96
CA LYS A 169 -19.80 6.14 -53.25
C LYS A 169 -21.28 6.24 -53.59
N ASP A 170 -22.15 6.19 -52.58
CA ASP A 170 -23.61 6.18 -52.76
C ASP A 170 -24.23 7.58 -52.87
N ILE A 171 -23.43 8.64 -52.69
CA ILE A 171 -23.94 10.01 -52.63
C ILE A 171 -23.85 10.67 -54.02
N LYS A 172 -24.98 10.68 -54.73
CA LYS A 172 -25.07 11.21 -56.11
C LYS A 172 -25.51 12.68 -56.20
N THR A 173 -26.08 13.25 -55.14
CA THR A 173 -26.63 14.61 -55.13
C THR A 173 -25.70 15.61 -54.42
N LEU A 174 -25.66 16.86 -54.86
CA LEU A 174 -24.92 17.94 -54.19
C LEU A 174 -25.80 18.55 -53.10
N GLY A 175 -25.23 18.93 -51.96
CA GLY A 175 -25.98 19.51 -50.84
C GLY A 175 -25.49 19.11 -49.45
N PRO A 176 -26.23 19.50 -48.39
CA PRO A 176 -25.92 19.14 -47.01
C PRO A 176 -26.35 17.72 -46.68
N TYR A 177 -25.45 16.96 -46.07
CA TYR A 177 -25.68 15.60 -45.61
C TYR A 177 -25.53 15.49 -44.10
N ARG A 178 -26.32 14.60 -43.51
CA ARG A 178 -26.20 14.20 -42.12
C ARG A 178 -26.16 12.68 -42.07
N ILE A 179 -25.00 12.13 -41.71
CA ILE A 179 -24.81 10.68 -41.60
C ILE A 179 -24.69 10.31 -40.12
N LYS A 180 -25.36 9.23 -39.73
CA LYS A 180 -25.17 8.60 -38.42
C LYS A 180 -23.94 7.69 -38.50
N ILE A 181 -23.02 7.86 -37.59
CA ILE A 181 -21.83 7.02 -37.50
C ILE A 181 -22.23 5.72 -36.84
N VAL A 182 -21.94 4.65 -37.57
CA VAL A 182 -22.14 3.26 -37.15
C VAL A 182 -20.77 2.59 -37.10
N GLU A 183 -20.69 1.49 -36.36
CA GLU A 183 -19.43 0.79 -36.08
C GLU A 183 -18.64 0.41 -37.34
N GLN A 184 -19.32 0.07 -38.44
CA GLN A 184 -18.71 -0.23 -39.75
C GLN A 184 -17.87 0.90 -40.36
N PHE A 185 -18.01 2.14 -39.87
CA PHE A 185 -17.21 3.28 -40.32
C PHE A 185 -15.97 3.52 -39.45
N VAL A 186 -15.74 2.72 -38.42
CA VAL A 186 -14.61 2.88 -37.49
C VAL A 186 -13.65 1.71 -37.65
N ASP A 187 -12.41 2.01 -38.05
CA ASP A 187 -11.35 1.01 -38.11
C ASP A 187 -10.64 0.91 -36.76
N TYR A 188 -10.84 -0.20 -36.04
CA TYR A 188 -10.21 -0.47 -34.75
C TYR A 188 -9.64 -1.90 -34.67
N PRO A 189 -8.60 -2.16 -33.86
CA PRO A 189 -7.92 -3.45 -33.84
C PRO A 189 -8.76 -4.56 -33.19
N ASN A 190 -8.55 -5.79 -33.66
CA ASN A 190 -9.15 -6.99 -33.09
C ASN A 190 -8.73 -7.16 -31.63
N GLY A 191 -9.70 -7.22 -30.71
CA GLY A 191 -9.46 -7.36 -29.26
C GLY A 191 -9.98 -6.19 -28.42
N LEU A 192 -10.28 -5.06 -29.06
CA LEU A 192 -11.04 -3.96 -28.45
C LEU A 192 -12.52 -4.06 -28.86
N SER A 193 -13.40 -3.52 -28.02
CA SER A 193 -14.83 -3.42 -28.30
C SER A 193 -15.25 -1.96 -28.30
N LEU A 194 -16.04 -1.57 -29.29
CA LEU A 194 -16.62 -0.25 -29.38
C LEU A 194 -17.75 -0.11 -28.35
N GLU A 195 -17.59 0.81 -27.40
CA GLU A 195 -18.58 1.03 -26.34
C GLU A 195 -19.43 2.27 -26.60
N ALA A 196 -18.81 3.36 -27.04
CA ALA A 196 -19.54 4.59 -27.36
C ALA A 196 -18.86 5.40 -28.47
N ILE A 197 -19.69 6.11 -29.24
CA ILE A 197 -19.27 7.11 -30.22
C ILE A 197 -19.95 8.43 -29.87
N SER A 198 -19.16 9.50 -29.75
CA SER A 198 -19.67 10.84 -29.51
C SER A 198 -18.92 11.89 -30.36
N PRO A 199 -19.62 12.73 -31.15
CA PRO A 199 -21.06 12.69 -31.43
C PRO A 199 -21.43 11.62 -32.47
N GLN A 200 -22.66 11.11 -32.41
CA GLN A 200 -23.15 10.06 -33.33
C GLN A 200 -23.48 10.55 -34.76
N TYR A 201 -23.44 11.86 -35.02
CA TYR A 201 -23.82 12.43 -36.30
C TYR A 201 -22.75 13.38 -36.82
N VAL A 202 -22.41 13.24 -38.10
CA VAL A 202 -21.54 14.17 -38.82
C VAL A 202 -22.38 14.93 -39.84
N ARG A 203 -22.14 16.24 -39.93
CA ARG A 203 -22.70 17.08 -40.98
C ARG A 203 -21.57 17.49 -41.92
N PHE A 204 -21.81 17.36 -43.22
CA PHE A 204 -20.89 17.82 -44.25
C PHE A 204 -21.68 18.23 -45.49
N SER A 205 -21.09 19.06 -46.34
CA SER A 205 -21.68 19.46 -47.62
C SER A 205 -20.82 18.95 -48.77
N LEU A 206 -21.45 18.37 -49.78
CA LEU A 206 -20.79 18.04 -51.05
C LEU A 206 -21.05 19.17 -52.04
N SER A 207 -19.99 19.84 -52.46
CA SER A 207 -20.03 20.90 -53.48
C SER A 207 -19.29 20.45 -54.73
N LYS A 208 -19.66 21.00 -55.89
CA LYS A 208 -18.94 20.75 -57.13
C LYS A 208 -17.58 21.44 -57.03
N LYS A 209 -16.50 20.74 -57.39
CA LYS A 209 -15.15 21.32 -57.48
C LYS A 209 -15.19 22.50 -58.45
N ILE A 210 -15.23 23.72 -57.92
CA ILE A 210 -15.12 24.92 -58.74
C ILE A 210 -13.65 25.01 -59.14
N ALA A 211 -13.35 24.84 -60.44
CA ALA A 211 -12.04 25.13 -60.97
C ALA A 211 -11.79 26.63 -60.79
N VAL A 212 -10.94 27.00 -59.84
CA VAL A 212 -10.43 28.38 -59.71
C VAL A 212 -9.73 28.71 -61.04
N PRO A 213 -10.19 29.70 -61.82
CA PRO A 213 -9.46 30.11 -63.01
C PRO A 213 -8.09 30.60 -62.55
N GLN A 214 -7.03 30.01 -63.09
CA GLN A 214 -5.68 30.52 -62.92
C GLN A 214 -5.68 31.93 -63.51
N GLU A 215 -5.61 32.95 -62.65
CA GLU A 215 -5.35 34.33 -63.05
C GLU A 215 -4.01 34.33 -63.79
N GLN A 216 -4.08 34.50 -65.11
CA GLN A 216 -2.93 34.74 -65.97
C GLN A 216 -2.28 36.07 -65.57
N ASN A 217 -1.29 36.02 -64.68
CA ASN A 217 -0.35 37.13 -64.56
C ASN A 217 0.53 37.15 -65.81
N SER A 218 0.14 38.02 -66.74
CA SER A 218 0.90 38.43 -67.91
C SER A 218 1.60 39.74 -67.58
N HIS A 219 2.90 39.79 -67.89
CA HIS A 219 3.84 40.92 -67.88
C HIS A 219 4.61 41.21 -66.59
#